data_AF-A0A947JAN7-F1
#
_entry.id   AF-A0A947JAN7-F1
#
_cell.length_a   1.000
_cell.length_b   1.000
_cell.length_c   1.000
_cell.angle_alpha   90.00
_cell.angle_beta   90.00
_cell.angle_gamma   90.00
#
_symmetry.space_group_name_H-M   'P 1'
#
loop_
_entity.id
_entity.type
_entity.pdbx_description
1 polymer ?
#
loop_
_entity_poly.entity_id
_entity_poly.type
_entity_poly.pdbx_seq_one_letter_code
_entity_poly.pdbx_strand_id
1 'polypeptide(L)' 'MVDVRHLNLKCADCGTAIDELPFEPKSDRPVYCGDCNRKRRPPRSGGGGRDRDRRY' A
#
# COMPACT_ATOMS: atom_id res chain seq x y z
N MET A 1 -6.97 10.22 11.51
CA MET A 1 -6.29 10.39 10.21
C MET A 1 -5.46 11.65 10.36
N VAL A 2 -4.16 11.58 10.13
CA VAL A 2 -3.29 12.75 10.29
C VAL A 2 -3.18 13.42 8.92
N ASP A 3 -3.63 14.67 8.84
CA ASP A 3 -3.48 15.50 7.65
C ASP A 3 -2.02 15.92 7.52
N VAL A 4 -1.33 15.31 6.57
CA VAL A 4 0.11 15.51 6.34
C VAL A 4 0.38 16.40 5.11
N ARG A 5 -0.66 16.96 4.50
CA ARG A 5 -0.60 17.90 3.36
C ARG A 5 0.40 19.05 3.59
N HIS A 6 0.49 19.53 4.83
CA HIS A 6 1.37 20.63 5.21
C HIS A 6 2.87 20.24 5.28
N LEU A 7 3.18 18.95 5.30
CA LEU A 7 4.55 18.44 5.42
C LEU A 7 5.20 18.16 4.06
N ASN A 8 4.50 18.42 2.93
CA ASN A 8 4.99 18.20 1.57
C ASN A 8 5.68 16.83 1.39
N LEU A 9 5.12 15.79 2.02
CA LEU A 9 5.68 14.44 1.94
C LEU A 9 5.55 13.91 0.52
N LYS A 10 6.67 13.39 0.01
CA LYS A 10 6.74 12.78 -1.31
C LYS A 10 6.97 11.29 -1.18
N CYS A 11 6.29 10.51 -2.01
CA CYS A 11 6.55 9.09 -2.14
C CYS A 11 8.00 8.87 -2.57
N ALA A 12 8.74 8.02 -1.85
CA ALA A 12 10.14 7.72 -2.15
C ALA A 12 10.33 6.97 -3.49
N ASP A 13 9.25 6.44 -4.06
CA ASP A 13 9.28 5.61 -5.27
C ASP A 13 8.82 6.40 -6.51
N CYS A 14 7.67 7.10 -6.41
CA CYS A 14 7.08 7.82 -7.54
C CYS A 14 7.10 9.35 -7.40
N GLY A 15 7.49 9.91 -6.26
CA GLY A 15 7.53 11.36 -6.03
C GLY A 15 6.18 12.04 -5.82
N THR A 16 5.07 11.30 -5.82
CA THR A 16 3.71 11.84 -5.60
C THR A 16 3.55 12.41 -4.20
N ALA A 17 2.82 13.52 -4.08
CA ALA A 17 2.47 14.13 -2.80
C ALA A 17 1.58 13.19 -1.97
N ILE A 18 1.83 13.12 -0.66
CA ILE A 18 1.05 12.32 0.28
C ILE A 18 0.26 13.27 1.16
N ASP A 19 -1.06 13.18 1.06
CA ASP A 19 -1.97 14.10 1.73
C ASP A 19 -2.42 13.61 3.12
N GLU A 20 -2.61 12.29 3.26
CA GLU A 20 -3.20 11.68 4.45
C GLU A 20 -2.48 10.39 4.79
N LEU A 21 -2.10 10.24 6.06
CA LEU A 21 -1.54 9.01 6.60
C LEU A 21 -2.24 8.63 7.90
N PRO A 22 -2.43 7.32 8.16
CA PRO A 22 -2.96 6.85 9.45
C PRO A 22 -1.90 6.85 10.57
N PHE A 23 -0.65 7.20 10.27
CA PHE A 23 0.47 7.20 11.21
C PHE A 23 1.38 8.41 10.97
N GLU A 24 2.12 8.80 12.01
CA GLU A 24 3.14 9.85 11.94
C GLU A 24 4.30 9.42 11.03
N PRO A 25 4.61 10.16 9.96
CA PRO A 25 5.74 9.87 9.09
C PRO A 25 7.07 10.13 9.82
N LYS A 26 7.89 9.09 9.97
CA LYS A 26 9.23 9.20 10.58
C LYS A 26 10.28 9.47 9.50
N SER A 27 11.22 10.37 9.78
CA SER A 27 12.35 10.70 8.89
C SER A 27 13.29 9.51 8.65
N ASP A 28 13.26 8.50 9.52
CA ASP A 28 14.14 7.32 9.43
C ASP A 28 13.70 6.30 8.37
N ARG A 29 12.46 6.36 7.86
CA ARG A 29 11.92 5.35 6.93
C ARG A 29 11.26 6.00 5.71
N PRO A 30 11.52 5.50 4.49
CA PRO A 30 10.87 6.01 3.28
C PRO A 30 9.36 5.74 3.33
N VAL A 31 8.57 6.78 3.06
CA VAL A 31 7.11 6.69 2.99
C VAL A 31 6.69 6.42 1.54
N TYR A 32 5.69 5.55 1.37
CA TYR A 32 5.16 5.17 0.06
C TYR A 32 3.68 5.53 -0.03
N CYS A 33 3.24 5.98 -1.21
CA CYS A 33 1.82 6.15 -1.49
C CYS A 33 1.08 4.80 -1.52
N GLY A 34 -0.25 4.84 -1.42
CA GLY A 34 -1.10 3.65 -1.44
C GLY A 34 -0.85 2.74 -2.65
N ASP A 35 -0.59 3.33 -3.82
CA ASP A 35 -0.30 2.60 -5.05
C ASP A 35 1.06 1.91 -5.03
N CYS A 36 2.12 2.61 -4.67
CA CYS A 36 3.46 2.01 -4.55
C CYS A 36 3.48 0.92 -3.47
N ASN A 37 2.81 1.14 -2.34
CA ASN A 37 2.67 0.13 -1.30
C ASN A 37 1.87 -1.10 -1.80
N ARG A 38 0.83 -0.89 -2.61
CA ARG A 38 0.05 -1.98 -3.22
C ARG A 38 0.87 -2.75 -4.26
N LYS A 39 1.65 -2.07 -5.09
CA LYS A 39 2.55 -2.67 -6.09
C LYS A 39 3.67 -3.48 -5.44
N ARG A 40 4.23 -3.00 -4.33
CA ARG A 40 5.26 -3.70 -3.55
C ARG A 40 4.70 -4.90 -2.78
N ARG A 41 3.38 -4.95 -2.55
CA ARG A 41 2.77 -6.11 -1.90
C ARG A 41 2.85 -7.29 -2.86
N PRO A 42 3.53 -8.39 -2.50
CA PRO A 42 3.57 -9.56 -3.36
C PRO A 42 2.14 -10.01 -3.65
N PRO A 43 1.82 -10.40 -4.89
CA PRO A 43 0.53 -10.99 -5.18
C PRO A 43 0.32 -12.13 -4.19
N ARG A 44 -0.86 -12.18 -3.58
CA ARG A 44 -1.24 -13.30 -2.71
C ARG A 44 -1.44 -14.52 -3.60
N SER A 45 -0.34 -15.13 -4.03
CA SER A 45 -0.29 -16.41 -4.71
C SER A 45 -0.62 -17.49 -3.68
N GLY A 46 -1.90 -17.63 -3.36
CA GLY A 46 -2.42 -18.65 -2.46
C GLY A 46 -3.79 -19.08 -2.94
N GLY A 47 -3.81 -20.14 -3.74
CA GLY A 47 -4.93 -20.61 -4.54
C GLY A 47 -6.18 -20.98 -3.75
N GLY A 48 -7.33 -20.68 -4.37
CA GLY A 48 -8.65 -21.05 -3.90
C GLY A 48 -9.50 -21.65 -5.02
N GLY A 49 -8.90 -22.37 -5.96
CA GLY A 49 -9.63 -23.18 -6.92
C GLY A 49 -10.21 -24.40 -6.22
N ARG A 50 -11.43 -24.28 -5.70
CA ARG A 50 -12.21 -25.44 -5.23
C ARG A 50 -13.26 -25.76 -6.28
N ASP A 51 -12.76 -26.26 -7.41
CA ASP A 51 -13.52 -27.09 -8.32
C ASP A 51 -13.99 -28.32 -7.53
N ARG A 52 -15.28 -28.35 -7.20
CA ARG A 52 -15.94 -29.51 -6.62
C ARG A 52 -17.10 -29.92 -7.52
N ASP A 53 -16.78 -30.20 -8.77
CA ASP A 53 -17.52 -31.20 -9.54
C ASP A 53 -17.30 -32.56 -8.87
N ARG A 54 -18.21 -32.94 -7.98
CA ARG A 54 -18.38 -34.33 -7.56
C ARG A 54 -19.85 -34.67 -7.70
N ARG A 55 -20.20 -35.03 -8.94
CA ARG A 55 -21.31 -35.94 -9.26
C ARG A 55 -21.40 -37.06 -8.21
N TYR A 56 -22.47 -37.05 -7.44
CA TYR A 56 -23.27 -38.23 -7.14
C TYR A 56 -24.70 -37.78 -6.85
#